data_AF-A0A0F9H0V7-F1
#
_entry.id   AF-A0A0F9H0V7-F1
#
_cell.length_a   1.000
_cell.length_b   1.000
_cell.length_c   1.000
_cell.angle_alpha   90.00
_cell.angle_beta   90.00
_cell.angle_gamma   90.00
#
_symmetry.space_group_name_H-M   'P 1'
#
loop_
_entity.id
_entity.type
_entity.pdbx_description
1 polymer ?
#
loop_
_entity_poly.entity_id
_entity_poly.type
_entity_poly.pdbx_seq_one_letter_code
_entity_poly.pdbx_strand_id
1 'polypeptide(L)'
;MGIPERLWGVLRDRGYESIEEMARRETLRLKREVKARTLYSWMTDDPRYHREPWKPESLRLVSLITDTSMAELLDSDGTPATTA
;
A
#
# COMPACT_ATOMS: atom_id res chain seq x y z
N MET A 1 -10.83 1.05 -8.55
CA MET A 1 -10.06 0.02 -7.80
C MET A 1 -9.20 0.79 -6.83
N GLY A 2 -9.46 0.66 -5.54
CA GLY A 2 -8.80 1.44 -4.52
C GLY A 2 -7.38 0.97 -4.22
N ILE A 3 -6.70 1.74 -3.36
CA ILE A 3 -5.36 1.45 -2.85
C ILE A 3 -5.32 0.07 -2.15
N PRO A 4 -6.28 -0.29 -1.26
CA PRO A 4 -6.25 -1.60 -0.61
C PRO A 4 -6.28 -2.76 -1.62
N GLU A 5 -7.16 -2.71 -2.62
CA GLU A 5 -7.29 -3.77 -3.63
C GLU A 5 -6.01 -3.91 -4.46
N ARG A 6 -5.37 -2.79 -4.80
CA ARG A 6 -4.10 -2.81 -5.54
C ARG A 6 -2.98 -3.45 -4.73
N LEU A 7 -2.87 -3.12 -3.44
CA LEU A 7 -1.87 -3.73 -2.56
C LEU A 7 -2.13 -5.24 -2.38
N TRP A 8 -3.40 -5.66 -2.27
CA TRP A 8 -3.77 -7.08 -2.28
C TRP A 8 -3.47 -7.77 -3.61
N GLY A 9 -3.63 -7.06 -4.73
CA GLY A 9 -3.21 -7.51 -6.06
C GLY A 9 -1.71 -7.79 -6.09
N VAL A 10 -0.87 -6.84 -5.64
CA VAL A 10 0.59 -7.02 -5.55
C VAL A 10 0.97 -8.23 -4.71
N LEU A 11 0.33 -8.39 -3.54
CA LEU A 11 0.57 -9.53 -2.65
C LEU A 11 0.35 -10.87 -3.38
N ARG A 12 -0.75 -10.96 -4.14
CA ARG A 12 -1.11 -12.15 -4.92
C ARG A 12 -0.20 -12.36 -6.12
N ASP A 13 0.00 -11.32 -6.93
CA ASP A 13 0.71 -11.39 -8.20
C ASP A 13 2.20 -11.68 -8.03
N ARG A 14 2.79 -11.20 -6.93
CA ARG A 14 4.20 -11.44 -6.59
C ARG A 14 4.40 -12.68 -5.71
N GLY A 15 3.34 -13.39 -5.36
CA GLY A 15 3.39 -14.62 -4.59
C GLY A 15 3.96 -14.42 -3.18
N TYR A 16 3.61 -13.32 -2.51
CA TYR A 16 3.98 -13.14 -1.10
C TYR A 16 3.04 -13.94 -0.21
N GLU A 17 3.59 -14.64 0.77
CA GLU A 17 2.84 -15.48 1.71
C GLU A 17 2.11 -14.64 2.77
N SER A 18 2.60 -13.42 3.04
CA SER A 18 2.02 -12.52 4.04
C SER A 18 2.34 -11.05 3.78
N ILE A 19 1.62 -10.14 4.45
CA ILE A 19 1.89 -8.70 4.45
C ILE A 19 3.29 -8.40 5.04
N GLU A 20 3.75 -9.21 5.99
CA GLU A 20 5.09 -9.09 6.58
C GLU A 20 6.18 -9.46 5.58
N GLU A 21 5.95 -10.54 4.82
CA GLU A 21 6.87 -10.91 3.76
C GLU A 21 6.92 -9.85 2.66
N MET A 22 5.76 -9.35 2.24
CA MET A 22 5.64 -8.24 1.30
C MET A 22 6.45 -7.03 1.78
N ALA A 23 6.26 -6.60 3.03
CA ALA A 23 7.01 -5.49 3.62
C ALA A 23 8.53 -5.73 3.57
N ARG A 24 8.99 -6.93 3.95
CA ARG A 24 10.41 -7.30 3.94
C ARG A 24 10.99 -7.29 2.53
N ARG A 25 10.33 -7.93 1.57
CA ARG A 25 10.79 -8.04 0.17
C ARG A 25 10.75 -6.69 -0.54
N GLU A 26 9.69 -5.91 -0.33
CA GLU A 26 9.59 -4.56 -0.89
C GLU A 26 10.61 -3.60 -0.28
N THR A 27 10.94 -3.75 1.01
CA THR A 27 12.02 -2.97 1.64
C THR A 27 13.36 -3.21 0.95
N LEU A 28 13.68 -4.47 0.67
CA LEU A 28 14.91 -4.84 -0.04
C LEU A 28 14.90 -4.35 -1.49
N ARG A 29 13.78 -4.50 -2.18
CA ARG A 29 13.62 -4.08 -3.58
C ARG A 29 13.75 -2.56 -3.75
N LEU A 30 13.09 -1.79 -2.89
CA LEU A 30 13.02 -0.34 -2.98
C LEU A 30 14.19 0.36 -2.29
N LYS A 31 15.04 -0.37 -1.55
CA LYS A 31 16.08 0.18 -0.67
C LYS A 31 15.51 1.26 0.28
N ARG A 32 14.26 1.09 0.70
CA ARG A 32 13.50 2.01 1.54
C ARG A 32 12.65 1.22 2.52
N GLU A 33 12.61 1.63 3.78
CA GLU A 33 11.83 0.93 4.80
C GLU A 33 10.32 0.93 4.46
N VAL A 34 9.76 -0.27 4.31
CA VAL A 34 8.32 -0.53 4.23
C VAL A 34 7.93 -1.25 5.52
N LYS A 35 7.20 -0.57 6.40
CA LYS A 35 6.77 -1.18 7.67
C LYS A 35 5.54 -2.05 7.44
N ALA A 36 5.62 -3.31 7.88
CA ALA A 36 4.48 -4.24 7.80
C ALA A 36 3.24 -3.66 8.47
N ARG A 37 3.38 -3.03 9.65
CA ARG A 37 2.28 -2.34 10.36
C ARG A 37 1.58 -1.29 9.48
N THR A 38 2.34 -0.54 8.69
CA THR A 38 1.81 0.47 7.78
C THR A 38 1.02 -0.19 6.65
N LEU A 39 1.54 -1.27 6.06
CA LEU A 39 0.79 -2.05 5.07
C LEU A 39 -0.49 -2.64 5.66
N TYR A 40 -0.44 -3.22 6.86
CA TYR A 40 -1.64 -3.71 7.56
C TYR A 40 -2.68 -2.61 7.74
N SER A 41 -2.26 -1.40 8.13
CA SER A 41 -3.18 -0.27 8.30
C SER A 41 -3.85 0.21 7.01
N TRP A 42 -3.26 -0.11 5.86
CA TRP A 42 -3.76 0.27 4.53
C TRP A 42 -4.55 -0.85 3.85
N MET A 43 -4.20 -2.10 4.12
CA MET A 43 -4.76 -3.28 3.47
C MET A 43 -5.90 -3.91 4.28
N THR A 44 -5.99 -3.62 5.58
CA THR A 44 -6.98 -4.23 6.48
C THR A 44 -7.73 -3.16 7.26
N ASP A 45 -8.99 -3.45 7.61
CA ASP A 45 -9.79 -2.67 8.56
C ASP A 45 -9.66 -3.20 10.00
N ASP A 46 -8.61 -3.95 10.31
CA ASP A 46 -8.41 -4.53 11.62
C ASP A 46 -8.08 -3.42 12.65
N PRO A 47 -8.89 -3.27 13.71
CA PRO A 47 -8.74 -2.19 14.68
C PRO A 47 -7.41 -2.24 15.46
N ARG A 48 -6.71 -3.39 15.46
CA ARG A 48 -5.36 -3.51 16.04
C ARG A 48 -4.33 -2.66 15.30
N TYR A 49 -4.57 -2.37 14.02
CA TYR A 49 -3.72 -1.54 13.20
C TYR A 49 -4.41 -0.19 12.95
N HIS A 50 -4.15 0.79 13.84
CA HIS A 50 -4.58 2.17 13.63
C HIS A 50 -4.30 2.62 12.19
N ARG A 51 -5.34 3.09 11.50
CA ARG A 51 -5.28 3.49 10.10
C ARG A 51 -4.30 4.65 9.95
N GLU A 52 -3.16 4.37 9.30
CA GLU A 52 -2.16 5.41 9.05
C GLU A 52 -2.73 6.42 8.05
N PRO A 53 -2.57 7.72 8.31
CA PRO A 53 -3.06 8.75 7.40
C PRO A 53 -2.35 8.68 6.05
N TRP A 54 -3.10 8.96 4.99
CA TRP A 54 -2.58 9.06 3.63
C TRP A 54 -1.79 10.34 3.44
N LYS A 55 -0.49 10.28 3.74
CA LYS A 55 0.46 11.37 3.47
C LYS A 55 1.02 11.24 2.06
N PRO A 56 1.57 12.32 1.46
CA PRO A 56 2.23 12.25 0.16
C PRO A 56 3.31 11.15 0.08
N GLU A 57 4.06 10.94 1.17
CA GLU A 57 5.06 9.88 1.23
C GLU A 57 4.47 8.47 1.22
N SER A 58 3.30 8.30 1.85
CA SER A 58 2.53 7.05 1.86
C SER A 58 2.03 6.73 0.45
N LEU A 59 1.45 7.71 -0.24
CA LEU A 59 1.00 7.56 -1.62
C LEU A 59 2.16 7.27 -2.57
N ARG A 60 3.30 7.93 -2.40
CA ARG A 60 4.53 7.63 -3.14
C ARG A 60 5.01 6.20 -2.88
N LEU A 61 4.90 5.72 -1.64
CA LEU A 61 5.27 4.34 -1.31
C LEU A 61 4.34 3.34 -1.98
N VAL A 62 3.03 3.57 -1.92
CA VAL A 62 2.02 2.75 -2.61
C VAL A 62 2.28 2.72 -4.11
N SER A 63 2.52 3.88 -4.74
CA SER A 63 2.86 3.99 -6.17
C SER A 63 4.04 3.10 -6.55
N LEU A 64 5.11 3.10 -5.74
CA LEU A 64 6.28 2.26 -5.96
C LEU A 64 5.99 0.77 -5.77
N ILE A 65 5.16 0.43 -4.78
CA ILE A 65 4.80 -0.96 -4.47
C ILE A 65 3.88 -1.53 -5.56
N THR A 66 2.87 -0.77 -5.98
CA THR A 66 1.85 -1.21 -6.96
C THR A 66 2.26 -0.98 -8.42
N ASP A 67 3.43 -0.39 -8.65
CA ASP A 67 3.90 0.01 -9.99
C ASP A 67 2.84 0.84 -10.74
N THR A 68 2.24 1.78 -10.01
CA THR A 68 1.11 2.59 -10.48
C THR A 68 1.46 4.06 -10.34
N SER A 69 0.97 4.90 -11.25
CA SER A 69 1.25 6.34 -11.16
C SER A 69 0.54 6.95 -9.95
N MET A 70 1.12 8.03 -9.41
CA MET A 70 0.50 8.75 -8.28
C MET A 70 -0.85 9.36 -8.66
N ALA A 71 -1.03 9.75 -9.94
CA ALA A 71 -2.29 10.26 -10.46
C ALA A 71 -3.41 9.22 -10.40
N GLU A 72 -3.08 7.94 -10.62
CA GLU A 72 -4.05 6.84 -10.54
C GLU A 72 -4.40 6.44 -9.10
N LEU A 73 -3.64 6.91 -8.10
CA LEU A 73 -3.92 6.67 -6.67
C LEU A 73 -4.76 7.79 -6.05
N LEU A 74 -5.10 8.80 -6.84
CA LEU A 74 -5.89 9.95 -6.44
C LEU A 74 -7.23 9.93 -7.17
N ASP A 75 -8.31 10.24 -6.46
CA ASP A 75 -9.62 10.52 -7.02
C ASP A 75 -9.62 11.90 -7.72
N SER A 76 -10.71 12.20 -8.43
CA SER A 76 -10.83 13.43 -9.24
C SER A 76 -10.77 14.72 -8.40
N ASP A 77 -11.05 14.64 -7.11
CA ASP A 77 -10.92 15.74 -6.13
C ASP A 77 -9.54 15.79 -5.44
N GLY A 78 -8.61 14.90 -5.82
CA GLY A 78 -7.26 14.86 -5.27
C GLY A 78 -7.15 14.14 -3.92
N THR A 79 -8.20 13.44 -3.49
CA THR A 79 -8.15 12.56 -2.31
C THR A 79 -7.64 11.17 -2.67
N PRO A 80 -7.09 10.40 -1.71
CA PRO A 80 -6.64 9.04 -1.94
C PRO A 80 -7.78 8.13 -2.38
N ALA A 81 -7.60 7.41 -3.49
CA ALA A 81 -8.54 6.42 -4.02
C ALA A 81 -8.66 5.22 -3.08
N THR A 82 -9.39 5.39 -1.98
CA THR A 82 -9.52 4.42 -0.88
C THR A 82 -10.85 3.69 -0.88
N THR A 83 -11.72 4.09 -1.80
CA THR A 83 -13.08 3.59 -1.97
C THR A 83 -13.07 2.30 -2.77
N ALA A 84 -13.62 1.25 -2.15
CA ALA A 84 -14.17 0.08 -2.82
C ALA A 84 -15.67 0.30 -3.04
#